data_AF-A0A933JQB0-F1
#
_entry.id   AF-A0A933JQB0-F1
#
_cell.length_a   1.000
_cell.length_b   1.000
_cell.length_c   1.000
_cell.angle_alpha   90.00
_cell.angle_beta   90.00
_cell.angle_gamma   90.00
#
_symmetry.space_group_name_H-M   'P 1'
#
loop_
_entity.id
_entity.type
_entity.pdbx_description
1 polymer ?
#
loop_
_entity_poly.entity_id
_entity_poly.type
_entity_poly.pdbx_seq_one_letter_code
_entity_poly.pdbx_strand_id
1 'polypeptide(L)'
;MLEVPPARSRPVRFKGEAYIRVGSYKKKLHDFPDKERKLWSAGHLQADLTSRPVDGARLDDLDPTERARLRQFIEANNGDAALLQLADDELDGALGLTVRREEHRVPTLTGLLLIGREARLRELVPTHEVAFQVLDGEDVRTNEFRRTPLVRLVEWLETSFTAINVEEEVQVGLFRVPVPLVDRRAFREGVLNALVHRDYAQTGAVHVRFDAESLVISSPGGFVHGVTLANLLTTEPRPRNPSLADAMKRIGLVERTGRGVDLIYRGLLRYGRARPDYSRSSADGVVLRIATSPADLAFLKLVVGEERSPRGALPLDSLLALAVLRERRHVTTAEIASAVQKDEGAAKSTLEALVERGFVQPRGTGRGRTYTLSASLYASEGKRAAFTLQTGFDGSQQELLVVNFARQHGRVKRADVVELCRVNEDQATRLLTRLVRSKQLRAEGEKRGRVYFPMTEAP
;
A
#
# COMPACT_ATOMS: atom_id res chain seq x y z
N MET A 1 26.10 -47.66 -2.43
CA MET A 1 25.88 -46.24 -2.11
C MET A 1 24.70 -46.17 -1.15
N LEU A 2 24.85 -45.58 0.03
CA LEU A 2 23.76 -45.47 1.00
C LEU A 2 22.97 -44.19 0.69
N GLU A 3 21.73 -44.34 0.23
CA GLU A 3 20.84 -43.22 -0.06
C GLU A 3 19.85 -43.06 1.11
N VAL A 4 19.83 -41.88 1.72
CA VAL A 4 18.95 -41.59 2.86
C VAL A 4 17.89 -40.58 2.40
N PRO A 5 16.60 -40.96 2.38
CA PRO A 5 15.54 -40.06 1.93
C PRO A 5 15.31 -38.92 2.94
N PRO A 6 14.80 -37.76 2.48
CA PRO A 6 14.52 -36.62 3.34
C PRO A 6 13.39 -36.90 4.34
N ALA A 7 13.53 -36.39 5.56
CA ALA A 7 12.50 -36.47 6.59
C ALA A 7 11.31 -35.53 6.25
N ARG A 8 10.07 -36.02 6.37
CA ARG A 8 8.86 -35.29 5.90
C ARG A 8 8.04 -34.60 6.98
N SER A 9 8.12 -35.03 8.25
CA SER A 9 7.19 -34.58 9.30
C SER A 9 7.85 -34.10 10.60
N ARG A 10 9.06 -34.60 10.91
CA ARG A 10 9.84 -34.20 12.09
C ARG A 10 11.33 -34.41 11.82
N PRO A 11 12.24 -33.66 12.45
CA PRO A 11 13.66 -33.81 12.18
C PRO A 11 14.14 -35.15 12.73
N VAL A 12 14.98 -35.85 11.96
CA VAL A 12 15.64 -37.06 12.43
C VAL A 12 16.61 -36.65 13.53
N ARG A 13 16.39 -37.18 14.74
CA ARG A 13 17.23 -36.93 15.91
C ARG A 13 18.25 -38.05 16.05
N PHE A 14 19.50 -37.70 16.26
CA PHE A 14 20.56 -38.63 16.62
C PHE A 14 20.99 -38.31 18.06
N LYS A 15 20.88 -39.29 18.97
CA LYS A 15 21.11 -39.10 20.42
C LYS A 15 20.32 -37.91 21.02
N GLY A 16 19.07 -37.74 20.60
CA GLY A 16 18.18 -36.68 21.09
C GLY A 16 18.35 -35.31 20.41
N GLU A 17 19.39 -35.12 19.59
CA GLU A 17 19.71 -33.84 18.94
C GLU A 17 19.37 -33.87 17.44
N ALA A 18 18.79 -32.78 16.92
CA ALA A 18 18.46 -32.62 15.50
C ALA A 18 19.60 -31.91 14.75
N TYR A 19 19.93 -32.38 13.55
CA TYR A 19 21.04 -31.85 12.74
C TYR A 19 20.59 -31.45 11.34
N ILE A 20 21.23 -30.42 10.79
CA ILE A 20 21.07 -29.96 9.40
C ILE A 20 22.44 -29.97 8.70
N ARG A 21 22.45 -30.28 7.40
CA ARG A 21 23.66 -30.15 6.58
C ARG A 21 23.77 -28.73 6.04
N VAL A 22 24.92 -28.08 6.29
CA VAL A 22 25.24 -26.76 5.74
C VAL A 22 26.57 -26.88 5.01
N GLY A 23 26.53 -26.91 3.68
CA GLY A 23 27.71 -27.22 2.87
C GLY A 23 28.17 -28.67 3.08
N SER A 24 29.45 -28.87 3.40
CA SER A 24 30.06 -30.19 3.55
C SER A 24 29.86 -30.84 4.93
N TYR A 25 29.48 -30.09 5.96
CA TYR A 25 29.42 -30.56 7.36
C TYR A 25 28.01 -30.50 7.98
N LYS A 26 27.83 -31.20 9.11
CA LYS A 26 26.58 -31.24 9.90
C LYS A 26 26.64 -30.20 11.02
N LYS A 27 25.58 -29.42 11.22
CA LYS A 27 25.40 -28.49 12.36
C LYS A 27 24.13 -28.82 13.12
N LYS A 28 24.03 -28.42 14.39
CA LYS A 28 22.79 -28.58 15.17
C LYS A 28 21.70 -27.68 14.57
N LEU A 29 20.48 -28.19 14.50
CA LEU A 29 19.37 -27.48 13.85
C LEU A 29 18.94 -26.23 14.64
N HIS A 30 18.93 -26.30 15.97
CA HIS A 30 18.50 -25.20 16.85
C HIS A 30 19.38 -23.94 16.76
N ASP A 31 20.64 -24.08 16.32
CA ASP A 31 21.56 -22.97 16.07
C ASP A 31 21.16 -22.13 14.84
N PHE A 32 20.19 -22.61 14.05
CA PHE A 32 19.73 -21.96 12.81
C PHE A 32 18.21 -21.83 12.77
N PRO A 33 17.60 -21.02 13.64
CA PRO A 33 16.14 -20.91 13.77
C PRO A 33 15.45 -20.51 12.45
N ASP A 34 16.08 -19.67 11.62
CA ASP A 34 15.52 -19.30 10.32
C ASP A 34 15.60 -20.43 9.28
N LYS A 35 16.63 -21.30 9.35
CA LYS A 35 16.72 -22.49 8.48
C LYS A 35 15.82 -23.60 8.97
N GLU A 36 15.66 -23.75 10.28
CA GLU A 36 14.68 -24.63 10.87
C GLU A 36 13.27 -24.21 10.44
N ARG A 37 12.93 -22.92 10.56
CA ARG A 37 11.68 -22.38 10.04
C ARG A 37 11.53 -22.63 8.54
N LYS A 38 12.58 -22.41 7.73
CA LYS A 38 12.56 -22.70 6.28
C LYS A 38 12.41 -24.18 5.96
N LEU A 39 13.04 -25.07 6.72
CA LEU A 39 12.90 -26.53 6.55
C LEU A 39 11.49 -26.99 6.86
N TRP A 40 10.85 -26.40 7.87
CA TRP A 40 9.46 -26.71 8.18
C TRP A 40 8.49 -26.05 7.22
N SER A 41 8.74 -24.79 6.82
CA SER A 41 7.91 -24.12 5.82
C SER A 41 8.07 -24.69 4.40
N ALA A 42 9.23 -25.28 4.07
CA ALA A 42 9.50 -25.91 2.77
C ALA A 42 9.27 -27.43 2.76
N GLY A 43 9.36 -28.10 3.92
CA GLY A 43 9.02 -29.51 4.11
C GLY A 43 7.50 -29.74 4.21
N HIS A 44 6.76 -28.70 4.56
CA HIS A 44 5.38 -28.58 4.15
C HIS A 44 5.35 -28.14 2.67
N LEU A 45 5.12 -29.09 1.77
CA LEU A 45 3.95 -28.90 0.90
C LEU A 45 2.83 -28.55 1.88
N GLN A 46 2.57 -27.25 2.14
CA GLN A 46 1.46 -26.84 2.97
C GLN A 46 0.24 -27.35 2.21
N ALA A 47 -0.23 -28.53 2.59
CA ALA A 47 -1.54 -29.00 2.21
C ALA A 47 -2.47 -27.87 2.65
N ASP A 48 -3.02 -27.17 1.65
CA ASP A 48 -3.86 -26.02 1.85
C ASP A 48 -4.90 -26.35 2.91
N LEU A 49 -4.77 -25.73 4.09
CA LEU A 49 -5.63 -26.02 5.23
C LEU A 49 -7.09 -25.82 4.87
N THR A 50 -7.38 -24.83 4.03
CA THR A 50 -8.74 -24.50 3.60
C THR A 50 -9.35 -25.56 2.69
N SER A 51 -8.52 -26.29 1.93
CA SER A 51 -8.97 -27.42 1.10
C SER A 51 -9.26 -28.71 1.89
N ARG A 52 -8.85 -28.79 3.16
CA ARG A 52 -8.95 -30.03 3.95
C ARG A 52 -10.36 -30.21 4.52
N PRO A 53 -10.84 -31.46 4.61
CA PRO A 53 -12.06 -31.76 5.35
C PRO A 53 -11.86 -31.47 6.83
N VAL A 54 -12.91 -30.96 7.48
CA VAL A 54 -12.90 -30.65 8.92
C VAL A 54 -13.49 -31.83 9.69
N ASP A 55 -12.73 -32.33 10.65
CA ASP A 55 -13.15 -33.46 11.48
C ASP A 55 -14.41 -33.10 12.28
N GLY A 56 -15.42 -33.98 12.24
CA GLY A 56 -16.71 -33.74 12.89
C GLY A 56 -17.69 -32.86 12.10
N ALA A 57 -17.30 -32.34 10.93
CA ALA A 57 -18.20 -31.60 10.05
C ALA A 57 -19.11 -32.53 9.23
N ARG A 58 -20.37 -32.14 9.07
CA ARG A 58 -21.40 -32.84 8.27
C ARG A 58 -21.95 -31.91 7.20
N LEU A 59 -22.52 -32.46 6.12
CA LEU A 59 -23.08 -31.62 5.04
C LEU A 59 -24.18 -30.68 5.54
N ASP A 60 -24.98 -31.10 6.52
CA ASP A 60 -26.03 -30.28 7.14
C ASP A 60 -25.46 -29.09 7.93
N ASP A 61 -24.16 -29.07 8.20
CA ASP A 61 -23.46 -27.92 8.79
C ASP A 61 -23.27 -26.77 7.79
N LEU A 62 -23.51 -26.99 6.49
CA LEU A 62 -23.57 -25.92 5.49
C LEU A 62 -24.97 -25.28 5.51
N ASP A 63 -25.03 -23.95 5.57
CA ASP A 63 -26.27 -23.18 5.68
C ASP A 63 -26.85 -22.88 4.29
N PRO A 64 -28.06 -23.38 3.96
CA PRO A 64 -28.69 -23.13 2.66
C PRO A 64 -28.99 -21.65 2.42
N THR A 65 -29.21 -20.86 3.48
CA THR A 65 -29.43 -19.40 3.37
C THR A 65 -28.17 -18.70 2.89
N GLU A 66 -27.01 -19.12 3.42
CA GLU A 66 -25.72 -18.55 3.04
C GLU A 66 -25.26 -19.06 1.67
N ARG A 67 -25.70 -20.26 1.26
CA ARG A 67 -25.56 -20.72 -0.13
C ARG A 67 -26.38 -19.85 -1.10
N ALA A 68 -27.62 -19.50 -0.75
CA ALA A 68 -28.42 -18.58 -1.56
C ALA A 68 -27.76 -17.19 -1.64
N ARG A 69 -27.22 -16.69 -0.53
CA ARG A 69 -26.43 -15.44 -0.49
C ARG A 69 -25.18 -15.52 -1.37
N LEU A 70 -24.48 -16.64 -1.36
CA LEU A 70 -23.33 -16.88 -2.23
C LEU A 70 -23.71 -16.78 -3.71
N ARG A 71 -24.88 -17.30 -4.12
CA ARG A 71 -25.39 -17.13 -5.49
C ARG A 71 -25.67 -15.66 -5.82
N GLN A 72 -26.24 -14.89 -4.88
CA GLN A 72 -26.44 -13.45 -5.05
C GLN A 72 -25.11 -12.70 -5.23
N PHE A 73 -24.05 -13.11 -4.52
CA PHE A 73 -22.71 -12.55 -4.71
C PHE A 73 -22.18 -12.79 -6.13
N ILE A 74 -22.34 -14.01 -6.66
CA ILE A 74 -21.95 -14.35 -8.04
C ILE A 74 -22.66 -13.42 -9.04
N GLU A 75 -23.98 -13.22 -8.88
CA GLU A 75 -24.77 -12.35 -9.77
C GLU A 75 -24.36 -10.88 -9.65
N ALA A 76 -24.28 -10.35 -8.43
CA ALA A 76 -24.07 -8.92 -8.18
C ALA A 76 -22.64 -8.44 -8.48
N ASN A 77 -21.64 -9.33 -8.44
CA ASN A 77 -20.23 -8.97 -8.55
C ASN A 77 -19.55 -9.54 -9.81
N ASN A 78 -20.32 -9.93 -10.83
CA ASN A 78 -19.79 -10.53 -12.05
C ASN A 78 -18.88 -11.75 -11.76
N GLY A 79 -19.33 -12.62 -10.85
CA GLY A 79 -18.69 -13.90 -10.57
C GLY A 79 -18.77 -14.86 -11.76
N ASP A 80 -18.34 -16.10 -11.53
CA ASP A 80 -18.41 -17.16 -12.53
C ASP A 80 -19.86 -17.59 -12.76
N ALA A 81 -20.50 -17.00 -13.77
CA ALA A 81 -21.91 -17.21 -14.10
C ALA A 81 -22.26 -18.70 -14.37
N ALA A 82 -21.29 -19.53 -14.76
CA ALA A 82 -21.51 -20.96 -14.96
C ALA A 82 -21.93 -21.67 -13.66
N LEU A 83 -21.54 -21.14 -12.50
CA LEU A 83 -21.90 -21.68 -11.19
C LEU A 83 -23.38 -21.56 -10.86
N LEU A 84 -24.07 -20.55 -11.41
CA LEU A 84 -25.48 -20.26 -11.08
C LEU A 84 -26.42 -21.36 -11.56
N GLN A 85 -26.03 -22.09 -12.61
CA GLN A 85 -26.83 -23.18 -13.20
C GLN A 85 -26.62 -24.53 -12.53
N LEU A 86 -25.61 -24.65 -11.65
CA LEU A 86 -25.29 -25.90 -10.96
C LEU A 86 -26.28 -26.19 -9.85
N ALA A 87 -26.59 -27.48 -9.65
CA ALA A 87 -27.26 -27.95 -8.43
C ALA A 87 -26.39 -27.67 -7.20
N ASP A 88 -26.98 -27.69 -6.01
CA ASP A 88 -26.27 -27.29 -4.79
C ASP A 88 -25.03 -28.14 -4.48
N ASP A 89 -25.08 -29.45 -4.69
CA ASP A 89 -23.94 -30.36 -4.46
C ASP A 89 -22.83 -30.21 -5.52
N GLU A 90 -23.22 -29.89 -6.75
CA GLU A 90 -22.33 -29.55 -7.84
C GLU A 90 -21.65 -28.20 -7.61
N LEU A 91 -22.40 -27.18 -7.17
CA LEU A 91 -21.88 -25.88 -6.76
C LEU A 91 -20.89 -26.02 -5.61
N ASP A 92 -21.27 -26.73 -4.55
CA ASP A 92 -20.44 -26.97 -3.37
C ASP A 92 -19.15 -27.72 -3.75
N GLY A 93 -19.22 -28.66 -4.69
CA GLY A 93 -18.05 -29.35 -5.22
C GLY A 93 -17.17 -28.45 -6.10
N ALA A 94 -17.80 -27.70 -7.00
CA ALA A 94 -17.12 -26.80 -7.92
C ALA A 94 -16.31 -25.76 -7.16
N LEU A 95 -16.87 -25.17 -6.11
CA LEU A 95 -16.21 -24.17 -5.25
C LEU A 95 -15.26 -24.76 -4.19
N GLY A 96 -15.11 -26.09 -4.14
CA GLY A 96 -14.27 -26.75 -3.14
C GLY A 96 -14.79 -26.65 -1.71
N LEU A 97 -16.10 -26.41 -1.52
CA LEU A 97 -16.76 -26.37 -0.21
C LEU A 97 -16.89 -27.78 0.40
N THR A 98 -16.86 -28.81 -0.46
CA THR A 98 -16.89 -30.21 -0.07
C THR A 98 -15.81 -31.00 -0.78
N VAL A 99 -15.36 -32.08 -0.16
CA VAL A 99 -14.48 -33.09 -0.76
C VAL A 99 -15.05 -34.48 -0.57
N ARG A 100 -14.75 -35.40 -1.49
CA ARG A 100 -15.13 -36.81 -1.35
C ARG A 100 -14.17 -37.52 -0.39
N ARG A 101 -14.73 -38.19 0.61
CA ARG A 101 -14.07 -39.11 1.55
C ARG A 101 -14.81 -40.44 1.44
N GLU A 102 -14.15 -41.44 0.87
CA GLU A 102 -14.78 -42.73 0.57
C GLU A 102 -16.04 -42.51 -0.28
N GLU A 103 -17.20 -43.02 0.16
CA GLU A 103 -18.50 -42.91 -0.53
C GLU A 103 -19.27 -41.61 -0.23
N HIS A 104 -18.78 -40.75 0.69
CA HIS A 104 -19.53 -39.59 1.15
C HIS A 104 -18.79 -38.26 0.88
N ARG A 105 -19.56 -37.19 0.67
CA ARG A 105 -19.02 -35.83 0.67
C ARG A 105 -18.98 -35.29 2.09
N VAL A 106 -17.92 -34.57 2.41
CA VAL A 106 -17.76 -33.87 3.69
C VAL A 106 -17.35 -32.42 3.47
N PRO A 107 -17.75 -31.48 4.35
CA PRO A 107 -17.32 -30.09 4.26
C PRO A 107 -15.81 -29.92 4.40
N THR A 108 -15.25 -29.03 3.59
CA THR A 108 -13.90 -28.49 3.79
C THR A 108 -13.93 -27.32 4.75
N LEU A 109 -12.75 -26.88 5.19
CA LEU A 109 -12.64 -25.63 5.94
C LEU A 109 -13.12 -24.43 5.09
N THR A 110 -12.83 -24.40 3.78
CA THR A 110 -13.42 -23.40 2.86
C THR A 110 -14.94 -23.42 2.91
N GLY A 111 -15.57 -24.61 2.89
CA GLY A 111 -17.02 -24.76 2.96
C GLY A 111 -17.62 -24.20 4.24
N LEU A 112 -17.06 -24.59 5.39
CA LEU A 112 -17.50 -24.06 6.67
C LEU A 112 -17.28 -22.55 6.78
N LEU A 113 -16.13 -22.04 6.37
CA LEU A 113 -15.83 -20.61 6.42
C LEU A 113 -16.78 -19.79 5.55
N LEU A 114 -17.06 -20.23 4.32
CA LEU A 114 -17.88 -19.46 3.39
C LEU A 114 -19.35 -19.51 3.73
N ILE A 115 -19.91 -20.69 4.04
CA ILE A 115 -21.37 -20.87 4.18
C ILE A 115 -21.77 -21.76 5.37
N GLY A 116 -20.88 -22.07 6.31
CA GLY A 116 -21.22 -22.92 7.45
C GLY A 116 -22.28 -22.32 8.38
N ARG A 117 -22.98 -23.12 9.17
CA ARG A 117 -23.85 -22.59 10.23
C ARG A 117 -22.98 -21.96 11.32
N GLU A 118 -23.39 -20.79 11.81
CA GLU A 118 -22.62 -20.04 12.82
C GLU A 118 -22.31 -20.89 14.08
N ALA A 119 -23.27 -21.67 14.57
CA ALA A 119 -23.06 -22.54 15.73
C ALA A 119 -21.94 -23.58 15.48
N ARG A 120 -21.87 -24.13 14.26
CA ARG A 120 -20.87 -25.14 13.87
C ARG A 120 -19.52 -24.50 13.61
N LEU A 121 -19.49 -23.30 13.04
CA LEU A 121 -18.26 -22.51 12.91
C LEU A 121 -17.60 -22.23 14.26
N ARG A 122 -18.39 -21.84 15.28
CA ARG A 122 -17.88 -21.58 16.62
C ARG A 122 -17.25 -22.81 17.27
N GLU A 123 -17.79 -24.00 16.99
CA GLU A 123 -17.31 -25.27 17.54
C GLU A 123 -16.10 -25.82 16.78
N LEU A 124 -16.20 -25.89 15.45
CA LEU A 124 -15.24 -26.58 14.59
C LEU A 124 -14.09 -25.68 14.10
N VAL A 125 -14.31 -24.36 14.08
CA VAL A 125 -13.32 -23.37 13.65
C VAL A 125 -13.26 -22.23 14.70
N PRO A 126 -12.90 -22.52 15.96
CA PRO A 126 -12.92 -21.53 17.04
C PRO A 126 -11.94 -20.37 16.85
N THR A 127 -10.98 -20.53 15.94
CA THR A 127 -10.04 -19.48 15.53
C THR A 127 -10.68 -18.45 14.60
N HIS A 128 -11.82 -18.75 13.95
CA HIS A 128 -12.49 -17.80 13.04
C HIS A 128 -13.24 -16.73 13.83
N GLU A 129 -12.75 -15.50 13.76
CA GLU A 129 -13.37 -14.34 14.39
C GLU A 129 -12.95 -13.06 13.67
N VAL A 130 -13.88 -12.11 13.56
CA VAL A 130 -13.62 -10.77 13.03
C VAL A 130 -14.26 -9.73 13.95
N ALA A 131 -13.52 -8.67 14.21
CA ALA A 131 -13.93 -7.56 15.04
C ALA A 131 -14.06 -6.28 14.20
N PHE A 132 -15.16 -5.54 14.38
CA PHE A 132 -15.33 -4.20 13.84
C PHE A 132 -15.37 -3.20 15.00
N GLN A 133 -14.47 -2.22 14.96
CA GLN A 133 -14.25 -1.27 16.06
C GLN A 133 -14.26 0.16 15.53
N VAL A 134 -14.91 1.06 16.26
CA VAL A 134 -14.84 2.50 16.02
C VAL A 134 -14.43 3.16 17.33
N LEU A 135 -13.27 3.81 17.31
CA LEU A 135 -12.70 4.52 18.44
C LEU A 135 -12.82 6.02 18.22
N ASP A 136 -13.03 6.75 19.31
CA ASP A 136 -13.02 8.21 19.36
C ASP A 136 -12.19 8.65 20.58
N GLY A 137 -10.90 8.92 20.33
CA GLY A 137 -9.94 9.06 21.42
C GLY A 137 -9.79 7.75 22.21
N GLU A 138 -10.07 7.80 23.51
CA GLU A 138 -10.08 6.63 24.40
C GLU A 138 -11.44 5.91 24.42
N ASP A 139 -12.49 6.54 23.88
CA ASP A 139 -13.85 6.01 23.91
C ASP A 139 -14.10 5.01 22.78
N VAL A 140 -14.80 3.93 23.13
CA VAL A 140 -15.20 2.88 22.20
C VAL A 140 -16.65 3.13 21.77
N ARG A 141 -16.85 3.71 20.58
CA ARG A 141 -18.19 3.96 20.02
C ARG A 141 -18.85 2.68 19.51
N THR A 142 -18.05 1.78 18.95
CA THR A 142 -18.53 0.48 18.45
C THR A 142 -17.45 -0.56 18.69
N ASN A 143 -17.86 -1.75 19.17
CA ASN A 143 -16.97 -2.89 19.35
C ASN A 143 -17.77 -4.18 19.22
N GLU A 144 -17.80 -4.71 18.02
CA GLU A 144 -18.57 -5.90 17.68
C GLU A 144 -17.66 -7.03 17.20
N PHE A 145 -17.89 -8.23 17.73
CA PHE A 145 -17.22 -9.45 17.29
C PHE A 145 -18.22 -10.38 16.61
N ARG A 146 -17.83 -10.93 15.46
CA ARG A 146 -18.65 -11.86 14.66
C ARG A 146 -17.85 -13.11 14.33
N ARG A 147 -18.53 -14.25 14.38
CA ARG A 147 -18.02 -15.58 13.97
C ARG A 147 -18.92 -16.21 12.91
N THR A 148 -19.56 -15.36 12.11
CA THR A 148 -20.48 -15.75 11.04
C THR A 148 -19.70 -16.19 9.79
N PRO A 149 -20.35 -16.87 8.84
CA PRO A 149 -19.75 -17.21 7.56
C PRO A 149 -19.27 -15.98 6.81
N LEU A 150 -18.22 -16.15 6.01
CA LEU A 150 -17.53 -15.06 5.35
C LEU A 150 -18.44 -14.28 4.38
N VAL A 151 -19.38 -14.94 3.69
CA VAL A 151 -20.31 -14.24 2.78
C VAL A 151 -21.24 -13.29 3.56
N ARG A 152 -21.79 -13.71 4.70
CA ARG A 152 -22.53 -12.82 5.62
C ARG A 152 -21.63 -11.77 6.26
N LEU A 153 -20.43 -12.17 6.65
CA LEU A 153 -19.49 -11.29 7.32
C LEU A 153 -19.07 -10.11 6.44
N VAL A 154 -18.83 -10.34 5.14
CA VAL A 154 -18.45 -9.29 4.18
C VAL A 154 -19.58 -8.27 4.04
N GLU A 155 -20.84 -8.68 3.90
CA GLU A 155 -21.97 -7.74 3.86
C GLU A 155 -22.09 -6.90 5.14
N TRP A 156 -21.91 -7.54 6.29
CA TRP A 156 -21.92 -6.83 7.58
C TRP A 156 -20.79 -5.80 7.66
N LEU A 157 -19.58 -6.15 7.23
CA LEU A 157 -18.45 -5.22 7.18
C LEU A 157 -18.70 -4.07 6.20
N GLU A 158 -19.25 -4.33 5.01
CA GLU A 158 -19.59 -3.29 4.03
C GLU A 158 -20.69 -2.34 4.54
N THR A 159 -21.70 -2.89 5.22
CA THR A 159 -22.77 -2.10 5.85
C THR A 159 -22.22 -1.24 6.98
N SER A 160 -21.42 -1.83 7.87
CA SER A 160 -20.80 -1.13 9.00
C SER A 160 -19.82 -0.05 8.52
N PHE A 161 -19.05 -0.34 7.47
CA PHE A 161 -18.17 0.63 6.82
C PHE A 161 -18.95 1.80 6.23
N THR A 162 -20.04 1.53 5.50
CA THR A 162 -20.85 2.57 4.84
C THR A 162 -21.47 3.54 5.85
N ALA A 163 -21.85 3.05 7.03
CA ALA A 163 -22.39 3.90 8.10
C ALA A 163 -21.36 4.91 8.66
N ILE A 164 -20.06 4.62 8.55
CA ILE A 164 -18.97 5.44 9.08
C ILE A 164 -18.26 6.25 7.99
N ASN A 165 -18.22 5.73 6.76
CA ASN A 165 -17.43 6.30 5.67
C ASN A 165 -18.13 7.51 5.03
N VAL A 166 -17.99 8.67 5.67
CA VAL A 166 -18.49 9.96 5.16
C VAL A 166 -17.83 10.34 3.83
N GLU A 167 -18.60 10.96 2.94
CA GLU A 167 -18.14 11.42 1.63
C GLU A 167 -18.37 12.93 1.49
N GLU A 168 -17.32 13.65 1.09
CA GLU A 168 -17.42 15.04 0.68
C GLU A 168 -17.57 15.13 -0.84
N GLU A 169 -18.24 16.17 -1.35
CA GLU A 169 -18.33 16.41 -2.80
C GLU A 169 -17.43 17.57 -3.21
N VAL A 170 -16.64 17.37 -4.26
CA VAL A 170 -15.75 18.41 -4.81
C VAL A 170 -16.09 18.65 -6.27
N GLN A 171 -16.26 19.92 -6.63
CA GLN A 171 -16.47 20.34 -8.01
C GLN A 171 -15.14 20.34 -8.78
N VAL A 172 -15.08 19.58 -9.87
CA VAL A 172 -13.96 19.53 -10.82
C VAL A 172 -14.49 19.83 -12.22
N GLY A 173 -14.34 21.09 -12.67
CA GLY A 173 -14.96 21.56 -13.90
C GLY A 173 -16.49 21.47 -13.82
N LEU A 174 -17.11 20.71 -14.72
CA LEU A 174 -18.56 20.50 -14.76
C LEU A 174 -19.05 19.30 -13.91
N PHE A 175 -18.15 18.63 -13.19
CA PHE A 175 -18.44 17.35 -12.53
C PHE A 175 -18.32 17.46 -11.02
N ARG A 176 -19.21 16.77 -10.31
CA ARG A 176 -19.06 16.50 -8.88
C ARG A 176 -18.33 15.18 -8.70
N VAL A 177 -17.25 15.21 -7.93
CA VAL A 177 -16.43 14.05 -7.63
C VAL A 177 -16.56 13.74 -6.15
N PRO A 178 -16.97 12.52 -5.76
CA PRO A 178 -17.01 12.13 -4.37
C PRO A 178 -15.59 11.93 -3.83
N VAL A 179 -15.40 12.37 -2.59
CA VAL A 179 -14.17 12.26 -1.81
C VAL A 179 -14.51 11.53 -0.51
N PRO A 180 -14.48 10.18 -0.52
CA PRO A 180 -14.77 9.41 0.67
C PRO A 180 -13.63 9.50 1.69
N LEU A 181 -13.96 9.34 2.97
CA LEU A 181 -12.97 9.21 4.05
C LEU A 181 -11.97 8.08 3.76
N VAL A 182 -12.46 6.95 3.24
CA VAL A 182 -11.70 5.82 2.73
C VAL A 182 -12.30 5.37 1.39
N ASP A 183 -11.45 5.13 0.38
CA ASP A 183 -11.92 4.58 -0.90
C ASP A 183 -12.55 3.19 -0.69
N ARG A 184 -13.78 3.02 -1.18
CA ARG A 184 -14.56 1.79 -0.95
C ARG A 184 -13.87 0.54 -1.49
N ARG A 185 -13.15 0.65 -2.63
CA ARG A 185 -12.41 -0.48 -3.20
C ARG A 185 -11.17 -0.79 -2.38
N ALA A 186 -10.46 0.23 -1.89
CA ALA A 186 -9.33 0.03 -0.99
C ALA A 186 -9.74 -0.66 0.33
N PHE A 187 -10.89 -0.27 0.91
CA PHE A 187 -11.47 -0.94 2.08
C PHE A 187 -11.77 -2.41 1.79
N ARG A 188 -12.59 -2.67 0.76
CA ARG A 188 -13.02 -4.02 0.38
C ARG A 188 -11.81 -4.92 0.13
N GLU A 189 -10.83 -4.44 -0.63
CA GLU A 189 -9.62 -5.18 -0.93
C GLU A 189 -8.76 -5.44 0.33
N GLY A 190 -8.62 -4.45 1.23
CA GLY A 190 -7.91 -4.63 2.50
C GLY A 190 -8.55 -5.71 3.39
N VAL A 191 -9.88 -5.70 3.50
CA VAL A 191 -10.64 -6.68 4.27
C VAL A 191 -10.53 -8.07 3.64
N LEU A 192 -10.76 -8.19 2.33
CA LEU A 192 -10.72 -9.47 1.65
C LEU A 192 -9.30 -10.08 1.68
N ASN A 193 -8.25 -9.26 1.54
CA ASN A 193 -6.88 -9.72 1.74
C ASN A 193 -6.65 -10.23 3.15
N ALA A 194 -7.17 -9.55 4.17
CA ALA A 194 -7.08 -10.01 5.55
C ALA A 194 -7.77 -11.37 5.72
N LEU A 195 -8.97 -11.58 5.16
CA LEU A 195 -9.72 -12.83 5.28
C LEU A 195 -9.09 -13.99 4.48
N VAL A 196 -8.61 -13.72 3.26
CA VAL A 196 -8.01 -14.72 2.36
C VAL A 196 -6.61 -15.12 2.82
N HIS A 197 -5.82 -14.19 3.35
CA HIS A 197 -4.44 -14.46 3.77
C HIS A 197 -4.29 -14.74 5.26
N ARG A 198 -5.40 -14.77 6.01
CA ARG A 198 -5.44 -15.13 7.43
C ARG A 198 -4.82 -16.51 7.68
N ASP A 199 -4.04 -16.63 8.74
CA ASP A 199 -3.64 -17.93 9.26
C ASP A 199 -4.77 -18.54 10.11
N TYR A 200 -5.57 -19.44 9.52
CA TYR A 200 -6.70 -20.07 10.21
C TYR A 200 -6.30 -21.07 11.30
N ALA A 201 -5.01 -21.41 11.42
CA ALA A 201 -4.51 -22.20 12.55
C ALA A 201 -4.17 -21.33 13.78
N GLN A 202 -4.02 -20.01 13.61
CA GLN A 202 -3.71 -19.09 14.69
C GLN A 202 -4.97 -18.52 15.35
N THR A 203 -4.91 -18.33 16.67
CA THR A 203 -5.94 -17.62 17.44
C THR A 203 -5.86 -16.10 17.18
N GLY A 204 -6.92 -15.40 17.53
CA GLY A 204 -7.04 -13.94 17.34
C GLY A 204 -7.95 -13.58 16.17
N ALA A 205 -8.55 -12.41 16.26
CA ALA A 205 -9.51 -11.93 15.27
C ALA A 205 -8.82 -11.15 14.15
N VAL A 206 -9.45 -11.12 12.97
CA VAL A 206 -9.20 -10.01 12.04
C VAL A 206 -9.84 -8.77 12.63
N HIS A 207 -9.08 -7.71 12.87
CA HIS A 207 -9.64 -6.45 13.36
C HIS A 207 -9.76 -5.46 12.20
N VAL A 208 -10.94 -4.87 12.06
CA VAL A 208 -11.22 -3.70 11.22
C VAL A 208 -11.55 -2.56 12.18
N ARG A 209 -10.62 -1.63 12.33
CA ARG A 209 -10.70 -0.58 13.36
C ARG A 209 -10.59 0.80 12.74
N PHE A 210 -11.59 1.64 12.99
CA PHE A 210 -11.49 3.07 12.76
C PHE A 210 -10.96 3.75 14.03
N ASP A 211 -9.94 4.58 13.85
CA ASP A 211 -9.48 5.56 14.84
C ASP A 211 -9.49 6.96 14.21
N ALA A 212 -9.08 7.98 14.96
CA ALA A 212 -9.16 9.38 14.54
C ALA A 212 -8.34 9.69 13.27
N GLU A 213 -7.28 8.93 12.98
CA GLU A 213 -6.33 9.23 11.91
C GLU A 213 -6.26 8.16 10.82
N SER A 214 -6.88 7.01 11.06
CA SER A 214 -6.79 5.86 10.18
C SER A 214 -7.90 4.83 10.32
N LEU A 215 -8.05 4.08 9.23
CA LEU A 215 -8.60 2.74 9.24
C LEU A 215 -7.43 1.75 9.35
N VAL A 216 -7.46 0.89 10.36
CA VAL A 216 -6.48 -0.19 10.60
C VAL A 216 -7.15 -1.54 10.39
N ILE A 217 -6.59 -2.34 9.48
CA ILE A 217 -6.98 -3.73 9.27
C ILE A 217 -5.81 -4.62 9.70
N SER A 218 -6.00 -5.43 10.75
CA SER A 218 -4.99 -6.39 11.20
C SER A 218 -5.47 -7.82 11.05
N SER A 219 -4.62 -8.69 10.55
CA SER A 219 -4.90 -10.12 10.36
C SER A 219 -3.87 -11.00 11.07
N PRO A 220 -4.30 -12.09 11.74
CA PRO A 220 -3.40 -13.14 12.22
C PRO A 220 -2.60 -13.78 11.08
N GLY A 221 -1.33 -14.07 11.37
CA GLY A 221 -0.34 -14.60 10.44
C GLY A 221 0.42 -13.49 9.70
N GLY A 222 1.75 -13.59 9.67
CA GLY A 222 2.60 -12.68 8.91
C GLY A 222 2.48 -12.84 7.38
N PHE A 223 3.29 -12.08 6.65
CA PHE A 223 3.34 -12.20 5.19
C PHE A 223 3.66 -13.63 4.74
N VAL A 224 3.05 -14.03 3.62
CA VAL A 224 3.35 -15.33 2.98
C VAL A 224 4.80 -15.38 2.54
N HIS A 225 5.38 -16.59 2.49
CA HIS A 225 6.79 -16.75 2.15
C HIS A 225 7.12 -16.14 0.77
N GLY A 226 8.10 -15.24 0.74
CA GLY A 226 8.54 -14.53 -0.46
C GLY A 226 7.90 -13.15 -0.65
N VAL A 227 6.88 -12.80 0.16
CA VAL A 227 6.32 -11.45 0.21
C VAL A 227 6.98 -10.66 1.32
N THR A 228 7.34 -9.43 1.01
CA THR A 228 8.02 -8.47 1.88
C THR A 228 7.48 -7.07 1.59
N LEU A 229 7.73 -6.11 2.49
CA LEU A 229 7.34 -4.72 2.26
C LEU A 229 7.95 -4.10 0.99
N ALA A 230 9.07 -4.64 0.51
CA ALA A 230 9.79 -4.12 -0.66
C ALA A 230 9.27 -4.67 -2.00
N ASN A 231 8.38 -5.67 -1.99
CA ASN A 231 7.88 -6.31 -3.22
C ASN A 231 6.36 -6.56 -3.21
N LEU A 232 5.59 -5.92 -2.31
CA LEU A 232 4.12 -6.00 -2.28
C LEU A 232 3.45 -5.67 -3.63
N LEU A 233 4.01 -4.75 -4.41
CA LEU A 233 3.45 -4.27 -5.69
C LEU A 233 3.93 -5.09 -6.91
N THR A 234 4.92 -5.96 -6.72
CA THR A 234 5.56 -6.70 -7.83
C THR A 234 5.59 -8.21 -7.64
N THR A 235 5.28 -8.69 -6.44
CA THR A 235 5.21 -10.12 -6.18
C THR A 235 3.98 -10.73 -6.84
N GLU A 236 4.17 -11.88 -7.48
CA GLU A 236 3.06 -12.66 -8.01
C GLU A 236 2.09 -13.04 -6.89
N PRO A 237 0.77 -12.98 -7.14
CA PRO A 237 -0.23 -13.34 -6.15
C PRO A 237 -0.07 -14.79 -5.67
N ARG A 238 0.26 -14.97 -4.40
CA ARG A 238 0.37 -16.28 -3.75
C ARG A 238 -0.50 -16.31 -2.49
N PRO A 239 -1.76 -16.77 -2.60
CA PRO A 239 -2.65 -16.83 -1.44
C PRO A 239 -2.16 -17.83 -0.40
N ARG A 240 -2.28 -17.50 0.89
CA ARG A 240 -2.03 -18.44 1.99
C ARG A 240 -3.03 -19.60 1.96
N ASN A 241 -4.26 -19.29 1.59
CA ASN A 241 -5.38 -20.21 1.52
C ASN A 241 -5.88 -20.32 0.05
N PRO A 242 -5.22 -21.12 -0.81
CA PRO A 242 -5.56 -21.21 -2.24
C PRO A 242 -7.02 -21.60 -2.55
N SER A 243 -7.59 -22.60 -1.87
CA SER A 243 -8.98 -23.04 -2.06
C SER A 243 -9.97 -21.95 -1.69
N LEU A 244 -9.78 -21.30 -0.54
CA LEU A 244 -10.60 -20.15 -0.16
C LEU A 244 -10.46 -18.99 -1.16
N ALA A 245 -9.23 -18.68 -1.59
CA ALA A 245 -8.98 -17.62 -2.57
C ALA A 245 -9.64 -17.90 -3.93
N ASP A 246 -9.60 -19.14 -4.41
CA ASP A 246 -10.27 -19.55 -5.65
C ASP A 246 -11.78 -19.41 -5.53
N ALA A 247 -12.37 -19.93 -4.45
CA ALA A 247 -13.79 -19.80 -4.20
C ALA A 247 -14.23 -18.33 -4.13
N MET A 248 -13.51 -17.49 -3.38
CA MET A 248 -13.80 -16.05 -3.27
C MET A 248 -13.66 -15.30 -4.59
N LYS A 249 -12.73 -15.70 -5.47
CA LYS A 249 -12.62 -15.15 -6.83
C LYS A 249 -13.80 -15.55 -7.71
N ARG A 250 -14.21 -16.81 -7.65
CA ARG A 250 -15.29 -17.35 -8.47
C ARG A 250 -16.66 -16.83 -8.06
N ILE A 251 -16.85 -16.46 -6.79
CA ILE A 251 -18.06 -15.79 -6.33
C ILE A 251 -18.03 -14.26 -6.51
N GLY A 252 -16.99 -13.70 -7.15
CA GLY A 252 -16.90 -12.28 -7.44
C GLY A 252 -16.51 -11.39 -6.25
N LEU A 253 -16.13 -11.96 -5.11
CA LEU A 253 -15.65 -11.16 -3.97
C LEU A 253 -14.25 -10.61 -4.24
N VAL A 254 -13.34 -11.44 -4.73
CA VAL A 254 -11.92 -11.12 -4.96
C VAL A 254 -11.59 -10.97 -6.44
N GLU A 255 -10.77 -9.99 -6.77
CA GLU A 255 -10.32 -9.73 -8.14
C GLU A 255 -9.52 -10.89 -8.76
N ARG A 256 -9.80 -11.18 -10.04
CA ARG A 256 -9.14 -12.29 -10.78
C ARG A 256 -7.72 -11.94 -11.24
N THR A 257 -7.41 -10.65 -11.35
CA THR A 257 -6.16 -10.15 -11.95
C THR A 257 -4.97 -10.18 -10.99
N GLY A 258 -5.20 -10.36 -9.69
CA GLY A 258 -4.13 -10.37 -8.69
C GLY A 258 -3.52 -9.00 -8.38
N ARG A 259 -4.09 -7.91 -8.92
CA ARG A 259 -3.66 -6.52 -8.67
C ARG A 259 -4.41 -5.88 -7.51
N GLY A 260 -4.76 -6.68 -6.51
CA GLY A 260 -5.52 -6.24 -5.36
C GLY A 260 -4.83 -5.09 -4.61
N VAL A 261 -3.58 -5.30 -4.21
CA VAL A 261 -2.78 -4.28 -3.51
C VAL A 261 -2.73 -2.95 -4.28
N ASP A 262 -2.70 -2.98 -5.61
CA ASP A 262 -2.72 -1.77 -6.45
C ASP A 262 -3.99 -0.92 -6.22
N LEU A 263 -5.14 -1.54 -5.96
CA LEU A 263 -6.40 -0.85 -5.66
C LEU A 263 -6.31 -0.10 -4.34
N ILE A 264 -5.68 -0.71 -3.33
CA ILE A 264 -5.45 -0.05 -2.05
C ILE A 264 -4.59 1.19 -2.28
N TYR A 265 -3.41 1.03 -2.90
CA TYR A 265 -2.53 2.18 -3.15
C TYR A 265 -3.21 3.25 -3.99
N ARG A 266 -3.86 2.90 -5.09
CA ARG A 266 -4.58 3.86 -5.94
C ARG A 266 -5.69 4.58 -5.17
N GLY A 267 -6.41 3.87 -4.31
CA GLY A 267 -7.50 4.41 -3.49
C GLY A 267 -7.04 5.46 -2.48
N LEU A 268 -5.76 5.49 -2.09
CA LEU A 268 -5.20 6.57 -1.28
C LEU A 268 -4.56 7.66 -2.15
N LEU A 269 -3.69 7.24 -3.08
CA LEU A 269 -2.86 8.15 -3.87
C LEU A 269 -3.70 9.05 -4.78
N ARG A 270 -4.83 8.56 -5.31
CA ARG A 270 -5.75 9.36 -6.13
C ARG A 270 -6.24 10.63 -5.43
N TYR A 271 -6.45 10.57 -4.11
CA TYR A 271 -6.89 11.71 -3.29
C TYR A 271 -5.72 12.49 -2.69
N GLY A 272 -4.49 12.19 -3.11
CA GLY A 272 -3.29 12.83 -2.59
C GLY A 272 -2.97 12.49 -1.13
N ARG A 273 -3.54 11.42 -0.60
CA ARG A 273 -3.21 10.89 0.74
C ARG A 273 -1.91 10.10 0.70
N ALA A 274 -1.31 9.89 1.87
CA ALA A 274 -0.11 9.06 2.01
C ALA A 274 -0.39 7.62 1.56
N ARG A 275 0.65 6.91 1.12
CA ARG A 275 0.57 5.49 0.77
C ARG A 275 0.10 4.63 1.96
N PRO A 276 -0.53 3.46 1.73
CA PRO A 276 -0.86 2.54 2.80
C PRO A 276 0.40 2.12 3.56
N ASP A 277 0.27 1.99 4.87
CA ASP A 277 1.38 1.65 5.77
C ASP A 277 1.22 0.22 6.30
N TYR A 278 2.24 -0.60 6.05
CA TYR A 278 2.35 -1.97 6.54
C TYR A 278 3.48 -2.15 7.57
N SER A 279 4.12 -1.06 8.01
CA SER A 279 5.33 -1.08 8.85
C SER A 279 5.14 -1.76 10.21
N ARG A 280 3.90 -1.83 10.71
CA ARG A 280 3.53 -2.51 11.96
C ARG A 280 3.32 -4.03 11.80
N SER A 281 3.52 -4.57 10.59
CA SER A 281 3.43 -6.01 10.35
C SER A 281 4.63 -6.75 10.95
N SER A 282 4.40 -7.99 11.36
CA SER A 282 5.38 -8.87 11.99
C SER A 282 5.32 -10.29 11.38
N ALA A 283 6.06 -11.23 11.97
CA ALA A 283 5.97 -12.64 11.60
C ALA A 283 4.60 -13.27 11.96
N ASP A 284 3.91 -12.71 12.94
CA ASP A 284 2.69 -13.27 13.53
C ASP A 284 1.42 -12.49 13.14
N GLY A 285 1.55 -11.38 12.44
CA GLY A 285 0.40 -10.61 11.97
C GLY A 285 0.75 -9.58 10.91
N VAL A 286 -0.17 -9.37 9.99
CA VAL A 286 -0.11 -8.29 9.00
C VAL A 286 -1.02 -7.15 9.46
N VAL A 287 -0.51 -5.93 9.43
CA VAL A 287 -1.26 -4.72 9.81
C VAL A 287 -1.22 -3.75 8.64
N LEU A 288 -2.38 -3.52 8.03
CA LEU A 288 -2.61 -2.49 7.02
C LEU A 288 -3.20 -1.26 7.70
N ARG A 289 -2.53 -0.13 7.57
CA ARG A 289 -3.05 1.18 7.99
C ARG A 289 -3.33 2.07 6.76
N ILE A 290 -4.58 2.51 6.65
CA ILE A 290 -5.07 3.44 5.63
C ILE A 290 -5.32 4.78 6.31
N ALA A 291 -4.61 5.83 5.88
CA ALA A 291 -4.77 7.16 6.43
C ALA A 291 -6.12 7.78 6.05
N THR A 292 -6.80 8.38 7.02
CA THR A 292 -8.06 9.13 6.83
C THR A 292 -7.85 10.64 6.79
N SER A 293 -6.60 11.09 6.63
CA SER A 293 -6.26 12.51 6.50
C SER A 293 -7.04 13.19 5.37
N PRO A 294 -7.34 14.50 5.50
CA PRO A 294 -8.00 15.25 4.44
C PRO A 294 -7.34 15.06 3.07
N ALA A 295 -8.16 14.98 2.03
CA ALA A 295 -7.67 14.84 0.67
C ALA A 295 -6.97 16.13 0.19
N ASP A 296 -5.93 16.00 -0.64
CA ASP A 296 -5.36 17.14 -1.35
C ASP A 296 -6.22 17.43 -2.58
N LEU A 297 -7.12 18.40 -2.44
CA LEU A 297 -8.08 18.75 -3.49
C LEU A 297 -7.41 19.27 -4.77
N ALA A 298 -6.25 19.92 -4.65
CA ALA A 298 -5.48 20.40 -5.79
C ALA A 298 -4.97 19.21 -6.61
N PHE A 299 -4.38 18.24 -5.90
CA PHE A 299 -3.86 17.02 -6.49
C PHE A 299 -4.99 16.17 -7.09
N LEU A 300 -6.10 15.99 -6.37
CA LEU A 300 -7.25 15.25 -6.85
C LEU A 300 -7.80 15.85 -8.16
N LYS A 301 -7.98 17.18 -8.23
CA LYS A 301 -8.44 17.88 -9.44
C LYS A 301 -7.55 17.59 -10.64
N LEU A 302 -6.23 17.56 -10.43
CA LEU A 302 -5.29 17.19 -11.49
C LEU A 302 -5.48 15.75 -11.93
N VAL A 303 -5.49 14.81 -10.99
CA VAL A 303 -5.62 13.37 -11.32
C VAL A 303 -6.92 13.12 -12.09
N VAL A 304 -8.03 13.71 -11.63
CA VAL A 304 -9.33 13.65 -12.33
C VAL A 304 -9.27 14.31 -13.71
N GLY A 305 -8.55 15.43 -13.84
CA GLY A 305 -8.34 16.10 -15.12
C GLY A 305 -7.60 15.20 -16.13
N GLU A 306 -6.56 14.50 -15.68
CA GLU A 306 -5.80 13.55 -16.52
C GLU A 306 -6.60 12.29 -16.85
N GLU A 307 -7.36 11.74 -15.90
CA GLU A 307 -8.29 10.61 -16.10
C GLU A 307 -9.25 10.85 -17.28
N ARG A 308 -9.58 12.12 -17.54
CA ARG A 308 -10.50 12.55 -18.60
C ARG A 308 -9.80 13.09 -19.84
N SER A 309 -8.47 13.25 -19.81
CA SER A 309 -7.71 13.68 -20.97
C SER A 309 -7.59 12.54 -22.01
N PRO A 310 -7.28 12.82 -23.29
CA PRO A 310 -7.00 11.79 -24.28
C PRO A 310 -5.84 10.85 -23.90
N ARG A 311 -4.96 11.27 -22.97
CA ARG A 311 -3.82 10.48 -22.46
C ARG A 311 -4.22 9.45 -21.40
N GLY A 312 -5.47 9.50 -20.94
CA GLY A 312 -6.05 8.57 -19.97
C GLY A 312 -5.48 8.67 -18.55
N ALA A 313 -6.05 7.83 -17.67
CA ALA A 313 -5.71 7.76 -16.26
C ALA A 313 -4.22 7.52 -16.00
N LEU A 314 -3.70 8.15 -14.94
CA LEU A 314 -2.31 7.96 -14.52
C LEU A 314 -2.08 6.50 -14.06
N PRO A 315 -1.04 5.83 -14.57
CA PRO A 315 -0.58 4.55 -14.04
C PRO A 315 -0.27 4.63 -12.54
N LEU A 316 -0.30 3.49 -11.84
CA LEU A 316 -0.04 3.47 -10.40
C LEU A 316 1.37 3.97 -10.09
N ASP A 317 2.37 3.53 -10.86
CA ASP A 317 3.76 3.96 -10.74
C ASP A 317 3.88 5.50 -10.85
N SER A 318 3.10 6.12 -11.73
CA SER A 318 3.06 7.58 -11.87
C SER A 318 2.46 8.26 -10.64
N LEU A 319 1.37 7.72 -10.09
CA LEU A 319 0.78 8.24 -8.84
C LEU A 319 1.74 8.09 -7.65
N LEU A 320 2.44 6.97 -7.55
CA LEU A 320 3.47 6.72 -6.54
C LEU A 320 4.63 7.71 -6.67
N ALA A 321 5.15 7.89 -7.88
CA ALA A 321 6.22 8.84 -8.13
C ALA A 321 5.82 10.27 -7.76
N LEU A 322 4.61 10.70 -8.15
CA LEU A 322 4.07 12.01 -7.79
C LEU A 322 3.89 12.17 -6.27
N ALA A 323 3.46 11.12 -5.56
CA ALA A 323 3.34 11.16 -4.11
C ALA A 323 4.69 11.33 -3.41
N VAL A 324 5.72 10.59 -3.83
CA VAL A 324 7.08 10.76 -3.28
C VAL A 324 7.63 12.15 -3.57
N LEU A 325 7.39 12.68 -4.78
CA LEU A 325 7.79 14.02 -5.18
C LEU A 325 7.01 15.14 -4.45
N ARG A 326 5.82 14.85 -3.91
CA ARG A 326 5.06 15.78 -3.05
C ARG A 326 5.65 15.85 -1.65
N GLU A 327 6.07 14.70 -1.11
CA GLU A 327 6.70 14.60 0.21
C GLU A 327 8.15 15.11 0.21
N ARG A 328 8.89 14.90 -0.88
CA ARG A 328 10.31 15.23 -1.00
C ARG A 328 10.57 16.28 -2.06
N ARG A 329 11.37 17.29 -1.72
CA ARG A 329 11.68 18.42 -2.63
C ARG A 329 12.40 18.01 -3.91
N HIS A 330 13.36 17.08 -3.82
CA HIS A 330 14.14 16.56 -4.93
C HIS A 330 14.24 15.05 -4.77
N VAL A 331 14.00 14.30 -5.84
CA VAL A 331 14.01 12.84 -5.80
C VAL A 331 14.87 12.29 -6.93
N THR A 332 15.67 11.27 -6.64
CA THR A 332 16.49 10.53 -7.59
C THR A 332 15.70 9.39 -8.24
N THR A 333 16.16 8.90 -9.39
CA THR A 333 15.56 7.72 -10.03
C THR A 333 15.55 6.49 -9.10
N ALA A 334 16.61 6.31 -8.30
CA ALA A 334 16.71 5.20 -7.35
C ALA A 334 15.65 5.25 -6.24
N GLU A 335 15.35 6.45 -5.72
CA GLU A 335 14.29 6.62 -4.73
C GLU A 335 12.91 6.33 -5.32
N ILE A 336 12.66 6.72 -6.57
CA ILE A 336 11.41 6.36 -7.28
C ILE A 336 11.35 4.86 -7.52
N ALA A 337 12.44 4.23 -7.95
CA ALA A 337 12.53 2.78 -8.14
C ALA A 337 12.15 2.01 -6.88
N SER A 338 12.69 2.43 -5.72
CA SER A 338 12.32 1.87 -4.43
C SER A 338 10.83 2.08 -4.09
N ALA A 339 10.27 3.24 -4.39
CA ALA A 339 8.88 3.55 -4.10
C ALA A 339 7.88 2.78 -4.98
N VAL A 340 8.19 2.58 -6.27
CA VAL A 340 7.37 1.77 -7.18
C VAL A 340 7.69 0.28 -7.11
N GLN A 341 8.72 -0.09 -6.34
CA GLN A 341 9.19 -1.46 -6.13
C GLN A 341 9.66 -2.17 -7.42
N LYS A 342 10.24 -1.41 -8.33
CA LYS A 342 10.75 -1.88 -9.64
C LYS A 342 12.20 -1.44 -9.83
N ASP A 343 12.83 -1.88 -10.91
CA ASP A 343 14.17 -1.46 -11.28
C ASP A 343 14.24 0.02 -11.72
N GLU A 344 15.45 0.57 -11.76
CA GLU A 344 15.67 1.97 -12.15
C GLU A 344 15.28 2.26 -13.60
N GLY A 345 15.26 1.27 -14.49
CA GLY A 345 14.80 1.41 -15.87
C GLY A 345 13.31 1.73 -15.92
N ALA A 346 12.49 0.91 -15.24
CA ALA A 346 11.04 1.15 -15.11
C ALA A 346 10.74 2.50 -14.42
N ALA A 347 11.49 2.85 -13.38
CA ALA A 347 11.36 4.13 -12.69
C ALA A 347 11.70 5.32 -13.61
N LYS A 348 12.75 5.19 -14.41
CA LYS A 348 13.15 6.20 -15.40
C LYS A 348 12.06 6.40 -16.45
N SER A 349 11.51 5.33 -17.01
CA SER A 349 10.39 5.41 -17.96
C SER A 349 9.16 6.10 -17.35
N THR A 350 8.85 5.81 -16.08
CA THR A 350 7.77 6.47 -15.34
C THR A 350 8.02 7.97 -15.21
N LEU A 351 9.26 8.36 -14.86
CA LEU A 351 9.65 9.77 -14.72
C LEU A 351 9.65 10.50 -16.07
N GLU A 352 10.11 9.86 -17.15
CA GLU A 352 10.09 10.44 -18.50
C GLU A 352 8.66 10.69 -18.97
N ALA A 353 7.74 9.74 -18.78
CA ALA A 353 6.32 9.93 -19.08
C ALA A 353 5.70 11.09 -18.27
N LEU A 354 6.10 11.25 -17.00
CA LEU A 354 5.65 12.37 -16.16
C LEU A 354 6.24 13.72 -16.60
N VAL A 355 7.46 13.73 -17.14
CA VAL A 355 8.08 14.93 -17.75
C VAL A 355 7.35 15.32 -19.04
N GLU A 356 7.05 14.35 -19.90
CA GLU A 356 6.28 14.57 -21.14
C GLU A 356 4.87 15.09 -20.87
N ARG A 357 4.24 14.62 -19.79
CA ARG A 357 2.94 15.14 -19.33
C ARG A 357 3.04 16.51 -18.66
N GLY A 358 4.25 16.99 -18.34
CA GLY A 358 4.49 18.29 -17.74
C GLY A 358 4.26 18.34 -16.22
N PHE A 359 4.22 17.19 -15.54
CA PHE A 359 4.06 17.12 -14.07
C PHE A 359 5.37 17.16 -13.31
N VAL A 360 6.46 16.79 -13.96
CA VAL A 360 7.78 16.67 -13.35
C VAL A 360 8.81 17.40 -14.19
N GLN A 361 9.78 18.03 -13.54
CA GLN A 361 10.90 18.70 -14.18
C GLN A 361 12.24 18.06 -13.73
N PRO A 362 13.11 17.69 -14.67
CA PRO A 362 14.44 17.20 -14.35
C PRO A 362 15.39 18.35 -13.99
N ARG A 363 16.30 18.08 -13.05
CA ARG A 363 17.40 18.98 -12.67
C ARG A 363 18.73 18.22 -12.67
N GLY A 364 19.76 18.86 -13.22
CA GLY A 364 21.10 18.27 -13.35
C GLY A 364 21.23 17.28 -14.50
N THR A 365 22.43 16.71 -14.64
CA THR A 365 22.79 15.77 -15.72
C THR A 365 23.48 14.53 -15.15
N GLY A 366 23.44 13.43 -15.89
CA GLY A 366 24.11 12.17 -15.53
C GLY A 366 23.57 11.50 -14.26
N ARG A 367 24.46 10.89 -13.47
CA ARG A 367 24.11 10.11 -12.25
C ARG A 367 23.55 10.95 -11.09
N GLY A 368 23.71 12.28 -11.14
CA GLY A 368 23.18 13.21 -10.13
C GLY A 368 21.85 13.85 -10.53
N ARG A 369 21.18 13.35 -11.59
CA ARG A 369 19.90 13.89 -12.06
C ARG A 369 18.84 13.67 -10.99
N THR A 370 18.19 14.77 -10.59
CA THR A 370 17.07 14.78 -9.67
C THR A 370 15.82 15.28 -10.37
N TYR A 371 14.67 14.98 -9.78
CA TYR A 371 13.36 15.33 -10.31
C TYR A 371 12.60 16.12 -9.25
N THR A 372 11.81 17.08 -9.73
CA THR A 372 10.99 18.00 -8.92
C THR A 372 9.61 18.10 -9.55
N LEU A 373 8.58 18.40 -8.75
CA LEU A 373 7.26 18.70 -9.31
C LEU A 373 7.31 20.00 -10.13
N SER A 374 6.59 20.03 -11.25
CA SER A 374 6.53 21.21 -12.11
C SER A 374 5.77 22.38 -11.47
N ALA A 375 6.12 23.60 -11.87
CA ALA A 375 5.44 24.82 -11.40
C ALA A 375 3.94 24.85 -11.76
N SER A 376 3.57 24.23 -12.89
CA SER A 376 2.19 24.14 -13.37
C SER A 376 1.30 23.37 -12.42
N LEU A 377 1.85 22.43 -11.63
CA LEU A 377 1.12 21.68 -10.60
C LEU A 377 0.63 22.57 -9.45
N TYR A 378 1.38 23.62 -9.10
CA TYR A 378 1.08 24.54 -8.00
C TYR A 378 0.43 25.85 -8.45
N ALA A 379 0.43 26.12 -9.76
CA ALA A 379 -0.18 27.31 -10.34
C ALA A 379 -1.72 27.29 -10.29
N SER A 380 -2.35 26.11 -10.21
CA SER A 380 -3.80 25.93 -10.29
C SER A 380 -4.58 26.34 -9.03
N GLU A 381 -3.92 26.67 -7.91
CA GLU A 381 -4.60 27.06 -6.65
C GLU A 381 -4.06 28.36 -6.01
N GLY A 382 -3.36 29.22 -6.74
CA GLY A 382 -2.84 30.46 -6.16
C GLY A 382 -1.73 30.25 -5.10
N LYS A 383 -1.29 29.01 -4.87
CA LYS A 383 -0.15 28.64 -4.02
C LYS A 383 1.21 28.83 -4.72
N ARG A 384 1.38 29.94 -5.46
CA ARG A 384 2.68 30.32 -6.06
C ARG A 384 3.79 30.35 -5.00
N ALA A 385 3.47 30.78 -3.77
CA ALA A 385 4.40 30.81 -2.64
C ALA A 385 4.86 29.42 -2.18
N ALA A 386 4.01 28.39 -2.23
CA ALA A 386 4.40 27.03 -1.84
C ALA A 386 5.41 26.42 -2.84
N PHE A 387 5.25 26.69 -4.14
CA PHE A 387 6.22 26.30 -5.17
C PHE A 387 7.57 26.99 -4.96
N THR A 388 7.58 28.30 -4.73
CA THR A 388 8.81 29.08 -4.45
C THR A 388 9.52 28.59 -3.19
N LEU A 389 8.77 28.18 -2.15
CA LEU A 389 9.33 27.58 -0.94
C LEU A 389 9.89 26.17 -1.16
N GLN A 390 9.39 25.41 -2.15
CA GLN A 390 9.71 23.99 -2.36
C GLN A 390 10.83 23.76 -3.39
N THR A 391 10.87 24.55 -4.46
CA THR A 391 11.90 24.46 -5.52
C THR A 391 13.23 25.13 -5.15
N GLY A 392 13.24 25.93 -4.07
CA GLY A 392 14.27 26.93 -3.87
C GLY A 392 14.15 28.02 -4.95
N PHE A 393 14.60 29.22 -4.63
CA PHE A 393 14.54 30.33 -5.57
C PHE A 393 15.30 29.98 -6.86
N ASP A 394 14.70 30.19 -8.02
CA ASP A 394 15.41 30.10 -9.30
C ASP A 394 16.54 31.15 -9.38
N GLY A 395 17.44 31.04 -10.36
CA GLY A 395 18.60 31.95 -10.45
C GLY A 395 18.22 33.44 -10.46
N SER A 396 17.09 33.80 -11.09
CA SER A 396 16.55 35.16 -11.13
C SER A 396 15.89 35.60 -9.81
N GLN A 397 15.24 34.68 -9.09
CA GLN A 397 14.62 34.94 -7.79
C GLN A 397 15.68 35.05 -6.69
N GLN A 398 16.74 34.25 -6.76
CA GLN A 398 17.92 34.39 -5.88
C GLN A 398 18.55 35.77 -6.05
N GLU A 399 18.69 36.24 -7.29
CA GLU A 399 19.17 37.59 -7.59
C GLU A 399 18.26 38.66 -6.96
N LEU A 400 16.95 38.57 -7.17
CA LEU A 400 15.98 39.53 -6.63
C LEU A 400 15.97 39.57 -5.10
N LEU A 401 16.09 38.41 -4.43
CA LEU A 401 16.14 38.33 -2.97
C LEU A 401 17.39 38.97 -2.39
N VAL A 402 18.56 38.66 -2.97
CA VAL A 402 19.82 39.23 -2.50
C VAL A 402 19.81 40.74 -2.67
N VAL A 403 19.27 41.24 -3.78
CA VAL A 403 19.13 42.68 -4.03
C VAL A 403 18.14 43.33 -3.07
N ASN A 404 16.97 42.73 -2.85
CA ASN A 404 15.97 43.26 -1.91
C ASN A 404 16.49 43.25 -0.46
N PHE A 405 17.18 42.19 -0.06
CA PHE A 405 17.80 42.11 1.26
C PHE A 405 18.88 43.18 1.43
N ALA A 406 19.74 43.38 0.42
CA ALA A 406 20.74 44.43 0.43
C ALA A 406 20.11 45.84 0.47
N ARG A 407 18.98 46.05 -0.22
CA ARG A 407 18.21 47.31 -0.19
C ARG A 407 17.58 47.58 1.19
N GLN A 408 17.03 46.56 1.85
CA GLN A 408 16.37 46.71 3.15
C GLN A 408 17.36 46.84 4.32
N HIS A 409 18.46 46.08 4.30
CA HIS A 409 19.44 46.04 5.40
C HIS A 409 20.68 46.88 5.13
N GLY A 410 20.74 47.58 3.98
CA GLY A 410 21.85 48.42 3.54
C GLY A 410 23.09 47.65 3.08
N ARG A 411 23.25 46.37 3.46
CA ARG A 411 24.38 45.52 3.09
C ARG A 411 23.99 44.05 3.06
N VAL A 412 24.77 43.24 2.34
CA VAL A 412 24.68 41.79 2.33
C VAL A 412 26.07 41.15 2.33
N LYS A 413 26.28 40.14 3.16
CA LYS A 413 27.50 39.32 3.19
C LYS A 413 27.27 37.98 2.50
N ARG A 414 28.37 37.30 2.15
CA ARG A 414 28.31 35.96 1.56
C ARG A 414 27.57 34.95 2.45
N ALA A 415 27.75 35.04 3.78
CA ALA A 415 27.04 34.20 4.73
C ALA A 415 25.52 34.43 4.66
N ASP A 416 25.10 35.69 4.61
CA ASP A 416 23.68 36.06 4.47
C ASP A 416 23.08 35.49 3.17
N VAL A 417 23.83 35.46 2.06
CA VAL A 417 23.38 34.84 0.79
C VAL A 417 23.26 33.32 0.89
N VAL A 418 24.21 32.67 1.58
CA VAL A 418 24.16 31.23 1.85
C VAL A 418 22.90 30.89 2.66
N GLU A 419 22.58 31.69 3.66
CA GLU A 419 21.41 31.52 4.51
C GLU A 419 20.09 31.84 3.77
N LEU A 420 20.03 33.00 3.10
CA LEU A 420 18.85 33.52 2.43
C LEU A 420 18.45 32.69 1.21
N CYS A 421 19.43 32.27 0.40
CA CYS A 421 19.19 31.52 -0.82
C CYS A 421 19.37 30.00 -0.64
N ARG A 422 19.81 29.53 0.53
CA ARG A 422 20.12 28.12 0.83
C ARG A 422 21.03 27.46 -0.20
N VAL A 423 22.07 28.19 -0.62
CA VAL A 423 23.08 27.76 -1.59
C VAL A 423 24.42 27.54 -0.90
N ASN A 424 25.34 26.78 -1.52
CA ASN A 424 26.69 26.63 -0.97
C ASN A 424 27.56 27.89 -1.17
N GLU A 425 28.73 27.97 -0.51
CA GLU A 425 29.59 29.15 -0.59
C GLU A 425 30.05 29.50 -2.02
N ASP A 426 30.29 28.50 -2.85
CA ASP A 426 30.72 28.69 -4.24
C ASP A 426 29.59 29.26 -5.10
N GLN A 427 28.37 28.75 -4.92
CA GLN A 427 27.16 29.26 -5.58
C GLN A 427 26.84 30.68 -5.13
N ALA A 428 26.93 30.97 -3.82
CA ALA A 428 26.79 32.32 -3.29
C ALA A 428 27.82 33.29 -3.90
N THR A 429 29.07 32.85 -4.04
CA THR A 429 30.14 33.65 -4.66
C THR A 429 29.85 33.94 -6.13
N ARG A 430 29.38 32.94 -6.90
CA ARG A 430 29.00 33.13 -8.31
C ARG A 430 27.81 34.07 -8.47
N LEU A 431 26.81 33.94 -7.60
CA LEU A 431 25.62 34.79 -7.59
C LEU A 431 25.99 36.26 -7.30
N LEU A 432 26.76 36.50 -6.24
CA LEU A 432 27.25 37.84 -5.89
C LEU A 432 28.13 38.44 -6.98
N THR A 433 28.98 37.64 -7.62
CA THR A 433 29.82 38.10 -8.76
C THR A 433 28.95 38.54 -9.93
N ARG A 434 27.86 37.81 -10.22
CA ARG A 434 26.92 38.15 -11.30
C ARG A 434 26.13 39.43 -10.99
N LEU A 435 25.69 39.61 -9.75
CA LEU A 435 24.99 40.82 -9.30
C LEU A 435 25.89 42.06 -9.32
N VAL A 436 27.19 41.90 -9.05
CA VAL A 436 28.17 42.99 -9.21
C VAL A 436 28.42 43.29 -10.68
N ARG A 437 28.57 42.28 -11.54
CA ARG A 437 28.75 42.47 -12.99
C ARG A 437 27.56 43.14 -13.66
N SER A 438 26.35 42.83 -13.21
CA SER A 438 25.10 43.44 -13.68
C SER A 438 24.80 44.81 -13.04
N LYS A 439 25.72 45.36 -12.25
CA LYS A 439 25.59 46.67 -11.57
C LYS A 439 24.38 46.78 -10.64
N GLN A 440 23.91 45.66 -10.08
CA GLN A 440 22.84 45.67 -9.07
C GLN A 440 23.40 45.80 -7.64
N LEU A 441 24.64 45.34 -7.43
CA LEU A 441 25.39 45.47 -6.18
C LEU A 441 26.77 46.07 -6.43
N ARG A 442 27.30 46.80 -5.46
CA ARG A 442 28.72 47.20 -5.39
C ARG A 442 29.42 46.42 -4.27
N ALA A 443 30.62 45.94 -4.53
CA ALA A 443 31.40 45.21 -3.54
C ALA A 443 32.45 46.12 -2.89
N GLU A 444 32.60 46.02 -1.57
CA GLU A 444 33.56 46.79 -0.79
C GLU A 444 34.33 45.85 0.18
N GLY A 445 35.63 46.09 0.33
CA GLY A 445 36.52 45.27 1.16
C GLY A 445 37.13 44.04 0.47
N GLU A 446 38.05 43.37 1.15
CA GLU A 446 38.84 42.24 0.63
C GLU A 446 38.64 40.93 1.41
N LYS A 447 38.76 39.81 0.69
CA LYS A 447 38.77 38.43 1.21
C LYS A 447 37.59 38.16 2.17
N ARG A 448 37.86 37.84 3.44
CA ARG A 448 36.85 37.50 4.46
C ARG A 448 36.00 38.69 4.93
N GLY A 449 36.46 39.92 4.68
CA GLY A 449 35.76 41.15 5.06
C GLY A 449 34.88 41.73 3.96
N ARG A 450 34.71 41.04 2.83
CA ARG A 450 33.99 41.57 1.66
C ARG A 450 32.48 41.68 1.93
N VAL A 451 31.96 42.88 1.75
CA VAL A 451 30.54 43.22 1.93
C VAL A 451 29.99 43.79 0.62
N TYR A 452 28.71 43.57 0.35
CA TYR A 452 28.06 44.03 -0.86
C TYR A 452 26.93 45.01 -0.51
N PHE A 453 26.86 46.12 -1.22
CA PHE A 453 25.88 47.19 -1.00
C PHE A 453 24.98 47.31 -2.24
N PRO A 454 23.69 47.69 -2.09
CA PRO A 454 22.82 47.96 -3.22
C PRO A 454 23.36 49.16 -4.00
N MET A 455 23.24 49.11 -5.34
CA MET A 455 23.43 50.30 -6.16
C MET A 455 22.17 51.17 -6.02
N THR A 456 22.33 52.39 -5.50
CA THR A 456 21.28 53.40 -5.48
C THR A 456 20.94 53.79 -6.91
N GLU A 457 19.65 53.73 -7.27
CA GLU A 457 19.15 54.44 -8.44
C GLU A 457 19.50 55.92 -8.24
N ALA A 458 20.21 56.51 -9.20
CA ALA A 458 20.42 57.95 -9.22
C ALA A 458 19.04 58.65 -9.30
N PRO A 459 18.87 59.79 -8.63
CA PRO A 459 17.58 60.49 -8.57
C PRO A 459 17.02 60.88 -9.94
#